data_AF-A0A1T5I559-F1
#
_entry.id   AF-A0A1T5I559-F1
#
_cell.length_a   1.000
_cell.length_b   1.000
_cell.length_c   1.000
_cell.angle_alpha   90.00
_cell.angle_beta   90.00
_cell.angle_gamma   90.00
#
_symmetry.space_group_name_H-M   'P 1'
#
loop_
_entity.id
_entity.type
_entity.pdbx_description
1 polymer ?
#
loop_
_entity_poly.entity_id
_entity_poly.type
_entity_poly.pdbx_seq_one_letter_code
_entity_poly.pdbx_strand_id
1 'polypeptide(L)' 'MKILLLCLFIAILMIISFNQGQSWEISKTASYCTSIGQTLSPSGAAYCVKK' A
#
# COMPACT_ATOMS: atom_id res chain seq x y z
N MET A 1 4.80 -24.74 -22.25
CA MET A 1 5.10 -23.29 -22.40
C MET A 1 3.97 -22.36 -21.93
N LYS A 2 2.70 -22.59 -22.30
CA LYS A 2 1.56 -21.74 -21.88
C LYS A 2 1.38 -21.60 -20.35
N ILE A 3 1.57 -22.68 -19.59
CA ILE A 3 1.43 -22.69 -18.12
C ILE A 3 2.45 -21.76 -17.45
N LEU A 4 3.70 -21.77 -17.92
CA LEU A 4 4.80 -20.98 -17.36
C LEU A 4 4.54 -19.47 -17.56
N LEU A 5 4.00 -19.11 -18.72
CA LEU A 5 3.53 -17.76 -19.04
C LEU A 5 2.40 -17.31 -18.11
N LEU A 6 1.46 -18.21 -17.81
CA LEU A 6 0.32 -17.93 -16.94
C LEU A 6 0.76 -17.73 -15.48
N CYS A 7 1.68 -18.56 -14.98
CA CYS A 7 2.27 -18.39 -13.65
C CYS A 7 3.01 -17.04 -13.53
N LEU A 8 3.77 -16.65 -14.55
CA LEU A 8 4.48 -15.37 -14.57
C LEU A 8 3.48 -14.20 -14.51
N PHE A 9 2.39 -14.29 -15.27
CA PHE A 9 1.35 -13.27 -15.30
C PHE A 9 0.64 -13.12 -13.94
N ILE A 10 0.30 -14.23 -13.29
CA ILE A 10 -0.30 -14.23 -11.95
C ILE A 10 0.65 -13.61 -10.92
N ALA A 11 1.94 -13.94 -10.97
CA ALA A 11 2.93 -13.36 -10.06
C ALA A 11 3.01 -11.84 -10.20
N ILE A 12 3.03 -11.33 -11.45
CA ILE A 12 3.04 -9.89 -11.73
C ILE A 12 1.78 -9.22 -11.18
N LEU A 13 0.60 -9.80 -11.41
CA LEU A 13 -0.66 -9.27 -10.90
C LEU A 13 -0.69 -9.19 -9.37
N MET A 14 -0.16 -10.21 -8.69
CA MET A 14 -0.08 -10.20 -7.22
C MET A 14 0.82 -9.08 -6.71
N ILE A 15 1.99 -8.85 -7.32
CA ILE A 15 2.90 -7.78 -6.92
C ILE A 15 2.25 -6.41 -7.12
N ILE A 16 1.59 -6.20 -8.27
CA ILE A 16 0.89 -4.94 -8.55
C ILE A 16 -0.24 -4.70 -7.54
N SER A 17 -1.05 -5.73 -7.29
CA SER A 17 -2.18 -5.63 -6.36
C SER A 17 -1.72 -5.33 -4.93
N PHE A 18 -0.62 -5.95 -4.50
CA PHE A 18 -0.03 -5.72 -3.19
C PHE A 18 0.49 -4.28 -3.03
N ASN A 19 1.22 -3.76 -4.02
CA ASN A 19 1.71 -2.38 -4.01
C ASN A 19 0.57 -1.36 -4.03
N GLN A 20 -0.48 -1.60 -4.82
CA GLN A 20 -1.66 -0.73 -4.85
C GLN A 20 -2.43 -0.78 -3.53
N GLY A 21 -2.59 -1.98 -2.94
CA GLY A 21 -3.22 -2.16 -1.63
C GLY A 21 -2.50 -1.38 -0.53
N GLN A 22 -1.18 -1.54 -0.41
CA GLN A 22 -0.39 -0.78 0.56
C GLN A 22 -0.49 0.74 0.33
N SER A 23 -0.40 1.18 -0.93
CA SER A 23 -0.51 2.60 -1.25
C SER A 23 -1.88 3.17 -0.88
N TRP A 24 -2.94 2.41 -1.11
CA TRP A 24 -4.30 2.78 -0.73
C TRP A 24 -4.48 2.88 0.79
N GLU A 25 -3.97 1.92 1.55
CA GLU A 25 -4.01 1.94 3.02
C GLU A 25 -3.22 3.12 3.60
N ILE A 26 -2.02 3.38 3.07
CA ILE A 26 -1.18 4.53 3.43
C ILE A 26 -1.91 5.84 3.14
N SER A 27 -2.54 5.96 1.96
CA SER A 27 -3.27 7.16 1.56
C SER A 27 -4.49 7.43 2.47
N LYS A 28 -5.27 6.39 2.77
CA LYS A 28 -6.41 6.48 3.70
C LYS A 28 -5.96 6.87 5.10
N THR A 29 -4.88 6.26 5.59
CA THR A 29 -4.34 6.55 6.90
C THR A 29 -3.78 7.97 6.95
N ALA A 30 -3.06 8.43 5.92
CA ALA A 30 -2.57 9.80 5.84
C ALA A 30 -3.72 10.82 5.86
N SER A 31 -4.80 10.55 5.12
CA SER A 31 -6.00 11.38 5.11
C SER A 31 -6.66 11.42 6.49
N TYR A 32 -6.75 10.29 7.18
CA TYR A 32 -7.25 10.21 8.55
C TYR A 32 -6.35 10.94 9.55
N CYS A 33 -5.03 10.74 9.50
CA CYS A 33 -4.09 11.44 10.38
C CYS A 33 -4.21 12.95 10.20
N THR A 34 -4.34 13.41 8.95
CA THR A 34 -4.52 14.84 8.65
C THR A 34 -5.83 15.39 9.22
N SER A 35 -6.93 14.63 9.18
CA SER A 35 -8.22 15.09 9.72
C SER A 35 -8.22 15.22 11.25
N ILE A 36 -7.40 14.43 11.95
CA ILE A 36 -7.21 14.53 13.41
C ILE A 36 -6.05 15.47 13.81
N GLY A 37 -5.48 16.21 12.86
CA GLY A 37 -4.38 17.16 13.11
C GLY A 37 -3.01 16.52 13.36
N GLN A 38 -2.85 15.24 13.06
CA GLN A 38 -1.61 14.46 13.15
C GLN A 38 -0.96 14.30 11.76
N THR A 39 0.22 13.70 11.72
CA THR A 39 0.88 13.34 10.45
C THR A 39 1.09 11.83 10.37
N LEU A 40 1.23 11.29 9.16
CA LEU A 40 1.58 9.89 8.96
C LEU A 40 3.04 9.65 9.39
N SER A 41 3.32 8.52 10.04
CA SER A 41 4.68 8.13 10.40
C SER A 41 5.59 8.01 9.16
N PRO A 42 6.82 8.56 9.18
CA PRO A 42 7.80 8.40 8.11
C PRO A 42 8.44 7.00 8.08
N SER A 43 8.19 6.16 9.09
CA SER A 43 8.82 4.84 9.24
C SER A 43 8.24 3.74 8.33
N GLY A 44 7.41 4.10 7.35
CA GLY A 44 6.80 3.17 6.39
C GLY A 44 5.60 2.39 6.94
N ALA A 45 5.33 2.43 8.25
CA ALA A 45 4.14 1.84 8.85
C ALA A 45 2.99 2.87 8.92
N ALA A 46 1.78 2.44 8.56
CA ALA A 46 0.60 3.29 8.48
C ALA A 46 0.00 3.55 9.87
N TYR A 47 0.56 4.50 10.62
CA TYR A 47 -0.03 5.01 11.86
C TYR A 47 0.21 6.52 12.00
N CYS A 48 -0.65 7.16 12.80
CA CYS A 48 -0.57 8.59 13.05
C CYS A 48 0.43 8.91 14.16
N VAL A 49 1.23 9.94 13.95
CA VAL A 49 2.16 10.50 14.93
C VAL A 49 1.85 11.97 15.15
N LYS A 50 2.16 12.47 16.35
CA LYS A 50 2.09 13.90 16.61
C LYS A 50 3.00 14.63 15.63
N LYS A 51 2.48 15.74 15.13
CA LYS A 51 3.16 16.62 14.19
C LYS A 51 4.35 17.33 14.84
#